data_AF-A0A4U7D4H2-F1
#
_entry.id   AF-A0A4U7D4H2-F1
#
_cell.length_a   1.000
_cell.length_b   1.000
_cell.length_c   1.000
_cell.angle_alpha   90.00
_cell.angle_beta   90.00
_cell.angle_gamma   90.00
#
_symmetry.space_group_name_H-M   'P 1'
#
loop_
_entity.id
_entity.type
_entity.pdbx_description
1 polymer ?
#
loop_
_entity_poly.entity_id
_entity_poly.type
_entity_poly.pdbx_seq_one_letter_code
_entity_poly.pdbx_strand_id
1 'polypeptide(L)' 'AAVAGRTLLDPRRGVALVYATSMRNLSIALAIVVAGDAVPSGAVLPIALAYVIQPPLGAVYMHYRRDVVGEGRSLREAV' A
#
# COMPACT_ATOMS: atom_id res chain seq x y z
N ALA A 1 5.74 3.01 9.14
CA ALA A 1 4.44 2.45 9.55
C ALA A 1 4.54 1.00 10.05
N ALA A 2 5.10 0.06 9.28
CA ALA A 2 5.06 -1.38 9.62
C ALA A 2 5.81 -1.79 10.90
N VAL A 3 6.89 -1.10 11.27
CA VAL A 3 7.60 -1.34 12.54
C VAL A 3 6.76 -0.82 13.70
N ALA A 4 6.37 0.46 13.65
CA ALA A 4 5.51 1.09 14.65
C ALA A 4 4.19 0.35 14.87
N GLY A 5 3.54 -0.10 13.78
CA GLY A 5 2.27 -0.84 13.87
C GLY A 5 2.40 -2.24 14.45
N ARG A 6 3.60 -2.85 14.45
CA ARG A 6 3.84 -4.16 15.08
C ARG A 6 4.20 -4.04 16.55
N THR A 7 4.85 -2.95 16.95
CA THR A 7 5.33 -2.76 18.32
C THR A 7 4.34 -2.02 19.22
N LEU A 8 3.46 -1.20 18.64
CA LEU A 8 2.59 -0.29 19.40
C LEU A 8 1.10 -0.63 19.30
N LEU A 9 0.69 -1.50 18.36
CA LEU A 9 -0.72 -1.71 18.03
C LEU A 9 -1.09 -3.19 17.97
N ASP A 10 -2.35 -3.48 18.27
CA ASP A 10 -2.96 -4.79 18.02
C ASP A 10 -2.87 -5.16 16.53
N PRO A 11 -2.79 -6.46 16.17
CA PRO A 11 -2.55 -6.90 14.79
C PRO A 11 -3.49 -6.28 13.74
N ARG A 12 -4.79 -6.15 14.06
CA ARG A 12 -5.77 -5.55 13.14
C ARG A 12 -5.49 -4.07 12.89
N ARG A 13 -5.17 -3.31 13.94
CA ARG A 13 -4.83 -1.89 13.85
C ARG A 13 -3.49 -1.67 13.16
N GLY A 14 -2.52 -2.55 13.39
CA GLY A 14 -1.24 -2.56 12.67
C GLY A 14 -1.40 -2.76 11.16
N VAL A 15 -2.24 -3.71 10.74
CA VAL A 15 -2.57 -3.92 9.31
C VAL A 15 -3.24 -2.70 8.71
N ALA A 16 -4.23 -2.13 9.41
CA ALA A 16 -4.91 -0.91 8.96
C ALA A 16 -3.93 0.27 8.81
N LEU A 17 -3.00 0.45 9.76
CA LEU A 17 -1.98 1.50 9.69
C LEU A 17 -1.05 1.33 8.47
N VAL A 18 -0.57 0.11 8.21
CA VAL A 18 0.26 -0.17 7.04
C VAL A 18 -0.53 0.10 5.76
N TYR A 19 -1.73 -0.46 5.64
CA TYR A 19 -2.56 -0.27 4.46
C TYR A 19 -2.87 1.20 4.19
N ALA A 20 -3.32 1.95 5.21
CA ALA A 20 -3.68 3.36 5.07
C ALA A 20 -2.49 4.27 4.74
N THR A 21 -1.28 3.92 5.20
CA THR A 21 -0.08 4.73 4.92
C THR A 21 0.57 4.38 3.57
N SER A 22 0.38 3.15 3.09
CA SER A 22 0.88 2.69 1.79
C SER A 22 -0.04 3.08 0.64
N MET A 23 -1.36 3.10 0.85
CA MET A 23 -2.33 3.48 -0.18
C MET A 23 -2.41 5.00 -0.30
N ARG A 24 -1.88 5.55 -1.40
CA ARG A 24 -1.98 6.98 -1.72
C ARG A 24 -3.05 7.25 -2.77
N ASN A 25 -3.63 8.45 -2.71
CA ASN A 25 -4.52 8.93 -3.76
C ASN A 25 -3.69 9.45 -4.95
N LEU A 26 -3.32 8.53 -5.84
CA LEU A 26 -2.46 8.81 -6.98
C LEU A 26 -3.17 9.64 -8.06
N SER A 27 -4.52 9.62 -8.10
CA SER A 27 -5.29 10.50 -8.99
C SER A 27 -5.14 11.97 -8.61
N ILE A 28 -5.21 12.28 -7.31
CA ILE A 28 -4.95 13.63 -6.80
C ILE A 28 -3.49 14.03 -7.05
N ALA A 29 -2.54 13.13 -6.77
CA ALA A 29 -1.13 13.40 -7.04
C ALA A 29 -0.88 13.74 -8.51
N LEU A 30 -1.45 12.96 -9.43
CA LEU A 30 -1.35 13.22 -10.87
C LEU A 30 -1.99 14.56 -11.25
N ALA A 31 -3.17 14.86 -10.71
CA ALA A 31 -3.84 16.14 -10.95
C ALA A 31 -2.98 17.33 -10.50
N ILE A 32 -2.31 17.24 -9.35
CA ILE A 32 -1.38 18.27 -8.87
C ILE A 32 -0.21 18.46 -9.83
N VAL A 33 0.38 17.37 -10.33
CA VAL A 33 1.51 17.46 -11.28
C VAL A 33 1.09 18.06 -12.61
N VAL A 34 -0.11 17.71 -13.12
CA VAL A 34 -0.59 18.18 -14.42
C VAL A 34 -1.10 19.62 -14.36
N ALA A 35 -1.72 20.02 -13.26
CA ALA A 35 -2.31 21.36 -13.11
C ALA A 35 -1.34 22.39 -12.51
N GLY A 36 -0.24 21.96 -11.88
CA GLY A 36 0.70 22.83 -11.19
C GLY A 36 2.00 23.01 -11.95
N ASP A 37 2.43 24.27 -12.13
CA ASP A 37 3.71 24.60 -12.79
C ASP A 37 4.93 24.35 -11.89
N ALA A 38 4.71 24.13 -10.59
CA ALA A 38 5.77 23.96 -9.59
C ALA A 38 6.37 22.54 -9.55
N VAL A 39 5.70 21.56 -10.15
CA VAL A 39 6.13 20.15 -10.10
C VAL A 39 6.62 19.71 -11.48
N PRO A 40 7.84 19.16 -11.61
CA PRO A 40 8.34 18.68 -12.89
C PRO A 40 7.43 17.60 -13.49
N SER A 41 7.19 17.66 -14.80
CA SER A 41 6.40 16.65 -15.52
C SER A 41 6.98 15.24 -15.42
N GLY A 42 8.28 15.11 -15.16
CA GLY A 42 8.94 13.84 -14.86
C GLY A 42 8.35 13.10 -13.65
N ALA A 43 7.62 13.78 -12.76
CA ALA A 43 6.93 13.17 -11.63
C ALA A 43 5.73 12.29 -12.05
N VAL A 44 5.23 12.43 -13.29
CA VAL A 44 4.14 11.60 -13.82
C VAL A 44 4.53 10.11 -13.86
N LEU A 45 5.77 9.80 -14.27
CA LEU A 45 6.22 8.42 -14.42
C LEU A 45 6.17 7.61 -13.11
N PRO A 46 6.78 8.05 -11.98
CA PRO A 46 6.69 7.32 -10.73
C PRO A 46 5.25 7.24 -10.19
N ILE A 47 4.41 8.25 -10.42
CA ILE A 47 2.99 8.21 -10.04
C ILE A 47 2.24 7.14 -10.84
N ALA A 48 2.46 7.07 -12.16
CA ALA A 48 1.83 6.09 -13.03
C ALA A 48 2.29 4.66 -12.70
N LEU A 49 3.58 4.45 -12.43
CA LEU A 49 4.11 3.17 -11.97
C LEU A 49 3.47 2.75 -10.65
N ALA A 50 3.39 3.67 -9.68
CA ALA A 50 2.68 3.42 -8.43
C ALA A 50 1.20 3.08 -8.68
N TYR A 51 0.55 3.69 -9.68
CA TYR A 51 -0.86 3.45 -10.01
C TYR A 51 -1.11 1.99 -10.42
N VAL A 52 -0.16 1.41 -11.15
CA VAL A 52 -0.20 0.01 -11.59
C VAL A 52 0.17 -0.94 -10.45
N ILE A 53 1.20 -0.60 -9.68
CA ILE A 53 1.80 -1.52 -8.70
C ILE A 53 1.04 -1.53 -7.36
N GLN A 54 0.54 -0.38 -6.91
CA GLN A 54 -0.02 -0.21 -5.57
C GLN A 54 -1.27 -1.07 -5.33
N PRO A 55 -2.28 -1.12 -6.23
CA PRO A 55 -3.49 -1.92 -5.97
C PRO A 55 -3.24 -3.43 -5.88
N PRO A 56 -2.50 -4.07 -6.82
CA PRO A 56 -2.18 -5.49 -6.71
C PRO A 56 -1.38 -5.84 -5.45
N LEU A 57 -0.37 -5.02 -5.10
CA LEU A 57 0.40 -5.24 -3.87
C LEU A 57 -0.46 -5.09 -2.61
N GLY A 58 -1.39 -4.13 -2.60
CA GLY A 58 -2.37 -3.97 -1.53
C GLY A 58 -3.26 -5.21 -1.38
N ALA A 59 -3.72 -5.78 -2.50
CA ALA A 59 -4.51 -7.00 -2.49
C ALA A 59 -3.70 -8.20 -1.97
N VAL A 60 -2.47 -8.40 -2.46
CA VAL A 60 -1.57 -9.47 -1.98
C VAL A 60 -1.29 -9.33 -0.49
N TYR A 61 -1.03 -8.10 -0.01
CA TYR A 61 -0.81 -7.86 1.41
C TYR A 61 -2.03 -8.23 2.25
N MET A 62 -3.24 -7.84 1.82
CA MET A 62 -4.46 -8.16 2.54
C MET A 62 -4.78 -9.66 2.52
N HIS A 63 -4.57 -10.33 1.39
CA HIS A 63 -4.69 -11.79 1.27
C HIS A 63 -3.73 -12.49 2.23
N TYR A 64 -2.45 -12.13 2.23
CA TYR A 64 -1.46 -12.69 3.16
C TYR A 64 -1.85 -12.47 4.63
N ARG A 65 -2.27 -11.25 4.99
CA ARG A 65 -2.61 -10.94 6.39
C ARG A 65 -3.89 -11.62 6.86
N ARG A 66 -4.87 -11.84 5.99
CA ARG A 66 -6.14 -12.48 6.33
C ARG A 66 -6.06 -14.00 6.25
N ASP A 67 -5.61 -14.52 5.11
CA ASP A 67 -5.81 -15.93 4.74
C ASP A 67 -4.60 -16.80 5.11
N VAL A 68 -3.42 -16.20 5.27
CA VAL A 68 -2.21 -16.93 5.74
C VAL A 68 -2.04 -16.71 7.24
N VAL A 69 -1.88 -15.46 7.66
CA VAL A 69 -1.61 -15.14 9.08
C VAL A 69 -2.84 -15.31 9.96
N GLY A 70 -4.04 -14.96 9.46
CA GLY A 70 -5.28 -15.06 10.22
C GLY A 70 -5.79 -16.49 10.39
N GLU A 71 -5.49 -17.38 9.44
CA GLU A 71 -5.87 -18.80 9.47
C GLU A 71 -4.77 -19.70 10.06
N GLY A 72 -3.61 -19.12 10.45
CA GLY A 72 -2.48 -19.89 11.01
C GLY A 72 -1.78 -20.78 9.99
N ARG A 73 -2.01 -20.57 8.69
CA ARG A 73 -1.42 -21.35 7.60
C ARG A 73 0.00 -20.86 7.30
N SER A 74 0.86 -21.76 6.86
CA SER A 74 2.20 -21.41 6.41
C SER A 74 2.19 -20.95 4.94
N LEU A 75 3.12 -20.08 4.54
CA LEU A 75 3.25 -19.58 3.16
C LEU A 75 3.35 -20.70 2.10
N ARG A 76 3.80 -21.89 2.47
CA ARG A 76 3.91 -23.06 1.57
C ARG A 76 2.58 -23.76 1.32
N GLU A 77 1.58 -23.56 2.18
CA GLU A 77 0.25 -24.19 2.08
C GLU A 77 -0.77 -23.30 1.38
N ALA A 78 -0.39 -22.05 1.05
CA ALA A 78 -1.25 -21.04 0.46
C ALA A 78 -0.90 -20.70 -1.01
N VAL A 79 0.17 -21.29 -1.55
CA VAL A 79 0.60 -21.22 -2.96
C VAL A 79 0.29 -22.55 -3.63
#